data_AF-A0A951FUY5-F1
#
_entry.id   AF-A0A951FUY5-F1
#
_cell.length_a   1.000
_cell.length_b   1.000
_cell.length_c   1.000
_cell.angle_alpha   90.00
_cell.angle_beta   90.00
_cell.angle_gamma   90.00
#
_symmetry.space_group_name_H-M   'P 1'
#
loop_
_entity.id
_entity.type
_entity.pdbx_description
1 polymer ?
#
loop_
_entity_poly.entity_id
_entity_poly.type
_entity_poly.pdbx_seq_one_letter_code
_entity_poly.pdbx_strand_id
1 'polypeptide(L)' 'MDPIAVDVRLIKAVLGAELKIAPGRVLMARVVAVDPRGRGSLNIAGLTLEAKLPKDVQPGQELRLTVR' A
#
# COMPACT_ATOMS: atom_id res chain seq x y z
N MET A 1 32.08 1.26 2.16
CA MET A 1 30.97 1.77 3.00
C MET A 1 29.94 0.67 3.06
N ASP A 2 29.70 0.14 4.25
CA ASP A 2 28.64 -0.85 4.43
C ASP A 2 27.26 -0.18 4.33
N PRO A 3 26.25 -0.82 3.72
CA PRO A 3 24.92 -0.25 3.64
C PRO A 3 24.32 -0.11 5.04
N ILE A 4 23.72 1.06 5.32
CA ILE A 4 23.03 1.31 6.58
C ILE A 4 21.77 0.44 6.61
N ALA A 5 21.72 -0.51 7.54
CA ALA A 5 20.51 -1.26 7.85
C ALA A 5 19.57 -0.39 8.68
N VAL A 6 18.46 0.05 8.09
CA VAL A 6 17.44 0.85 8.79
C VAL A 6 16.19 0.01 9.01
N ASP A 7 15.70 -0.03 10.25
CA ASP A 7 14.43 -0.68 10.58
C ASP A 7 13.26 0.10 9.96
N VAL A 8 12.52 -0.55 9.05
CA VAL A 8 11.38 0.03 8.36
C VAL A 8 10.27 0.51 9.31
N ARG A 9 10.16 -0.09 10.50
CA ARG A 9 9.20 0.33 11.54
C ARG A 9 9.60 1.68 12.14
N LEU A 10 10.90 1.91 12.31
CA LEU A 10 11.45 3.18 12.78
C LEU A 10 11.21 4.28 11.74
N ILE A 11 11.39 3.99 10.44
CA ILE A 11 11.11 4.95 9.36
C ILE A 11 9.64 5.39 9.37
N LYS A 12 8.70 4.43 9.47
CA LYS A 12 7.27 4.75 9.48
C LYS A 12 6.84 5.55 10.71
N ALA A 13 7.40 5.24 11.87
CA ALA A 13 7.13 5.96 13.12
C ALA A 13 7.69 7.40 13.09
N VAL A 14 8.88 7.59 12.53
CA VAL A 14 9.53 8.91 12.43
C VAL A 14 8.89 9.79 11.35
N LEU A 15 8.47 9.22 10.22
CA LEU A 15 7.89 9.99 9.12
C LEU A 15 6.45 10.46 9.37
N GLY A 16 5.81 10.01 10.46
CA GLY A 16 4.51 10.52 10.91
C GLY A 16 3.49 10.59 9.78
N ALA A 17 3.54 9.64 8.84
CA ALA A 17 2.76 9.70 7.61
C ALA A 17 1.30 9.36 7.92
N GLU A 18 0.60 10.35 8.47
CA GLU A 18 -0.84 10.32 8.61
C GLU A 18 -1.40 10.31 7.19
N LEU A 19 -1.92 9.16 6.76
CA LEU A 19 -2.53 9.01 5.45
C LEU A 19 -3.80 9.88 5.44
N LYS A 20 -3.69 11.11 4.93
CA LYS A 20 -4.84 12.02 4.77
C LYS A 20 -5.73 11.54 3.63
N ILE A 21 -6.68 10.69 3.98
CA ILE A 21 -7.75 10.20 3.10
C ILE A 21 -8.84 11.26 3.06
N ALA A 22 -9.13 11.79 1.87
CA ALA A 22 -10.20 12.75 1.64
C ALA A 22 -10.96 12.35 0.35
N PRO A 23 -12.30 12.46 0.31
CA PRO A 23 -13.09 12.16 -0.88
C PRO A 23 -12.57 12.89 -2.13
N GLY A 24 -12.59 12.21 -3.28
CA GLY A 24 -12.07 12.70 -4.55
C GLY A 24 -10.54 12.64 -4.68
N ARG A 25 -9.80 12.32 -3.62
CA ARG A 25 -8.35 12.15 -3.68
C ARG A 25 -7.97 10.88 -4.41
N VAL A 26 -6.93 10.98 -5.23
CA VAL A 26 -6.32 9.84 -5.91
C VAL A 26 -5.07 9.40 -5.13
N LEU A 27 -4.99 8.10 -4.85
CA LEU A 27 -3.88 7.47 -4.15
C LEU A 27 -3.22 6.43 -5.06
N MET A 28 -1.91 6.25 -4.88
CA MET A 28 -1.16 5.15 -5.48
C MET A 28 -1.03 4.04 -4.45
N ALA A 29 -1.33 2.82 -4.87
CA ALA A 29 -1.21 1.62 -4.05
C ALA A 29 -0.42 0.56 -4.79
N ARG A 30 0.49 -0.13 -4.10
CA ARG A 30 1.16 -1.31 -4.65
C ARG A 30 0.47 -2.57 -4.16
N VAL A 31 0.16 -3.49 -5.06
CA VAL A 31 -0.40 -4.79 -4.72
C VAL A 31 0.69 -5.65 -4.11
N VAL A 32 0.47 -6.12 -2.88
CA VAL A 32 1.43 -6.94 -2.13
C VAL A 32 1.13 -8.42 -2.34
N ALA A 33 -0.13 -8.83 -2.18
CA ALA A 33 -0.56 -10.21 -2.38
C ALA A 33 -1.99 -10.26 -2.91
N VAL A 34 -2.33 -11.34 -3.62
CA VAL A 34 -3.69 -11.64 -4.10
C VAL A 34 -3.98 -13.10 -3.81
N ASP A 35 -5.15 -13.39 -3.25
CA ASP A 35 -5.65 -14.74 -3.01
C ASP A 35 -6.58 -15.21 -4.15
N PRO A 36 -6.81 -16.53 -4.30
CA PRO A 36 -7.69 -17.07 -5.33
C PRO A 36 -9.17 -16.66 -5.20
N ARG A 37 -9.57 -16.05 -4.07
CA ARG A 37 -10.93 -15.59 -3.79
C ARG A 37 -11.11 -14.09 -4.11
N GLY A 38 -10.08 -13.43 -4.65
CA GLY A 38 -10.12 -12.01 -5.01
C GLY A 38 -9.98 -11.08 -3.80
N ARG A 39 -9.38 -11.54 -2.70
CA ARG A 39 -8.91 -10.67 -1.61
C ARG A 39 -7.40 -10.52 -1.72
N GLY A 40 -6.88 -9.42 -1.19
CA GLY A 40 -5.45 -9.19 -1.22
C GLY A 40 -5.05 -8.01 -0.36
N SER A 41 -3.75 -7.78 -0.28
CA SER A 41 -3.18 -6.69 0.48
C SER A 41 -2.59 -5.63 -0.43
N LEU A 42 -2.80 -4.37 -0.06
CA LEU A 42 -2.31 -3.18 -0.74
C LEU A 42 -1.36 -2.42 0.18
N ASN A 43 -0.24 -1.94 -0.35
CA ASN A 43 0.61 -0.98 0.33
C ASN A 43 0.29 0.44 -0.16
N ILE A 44 -0.11 1.32 0.76
CA ILE A 44 -0.39 2.73 0.51
C ILE A 44 0.46 3.56 1.47
N ALA A 45 1.42 4.33 0.94
CA ALA A 45 2.32 5.17 1.75
C ALA A 45 2.98 4.39 2.91
N GLY A 46 3.33 3.12 2.68
CA GLY A 46 3.92 2.26 3.70
C GLY A 46 2.91 1.56 4.62
N LEU A 47 1.62 1.89 4.59
CA LEU A 47 0.59 1.15 5.33
C LEU A 47 0.07 -0.03 4.50
N THR A 48 -0.05 -1.20 5.12
CA THR A 48 -0.63 -2.38 4.45
C THR A 48 -2.10 -2.52 4.85
N LEU A 49 -2.97 -2.62 3.86
CA LEU A 49 -4.43 -2.71 4.02
C LEU A 49 -4.96 -3.92 3.27
N GLU A 50 -5.89 -4.64 3.88
CA GLU A 50 -6.64 -5.71 3.22
C GLU A 50 -7.78 -5.14 2.38
N ALA A 51 -7.96 -5.66 1.17
CA ALA A 51 -8.98 -5.19 0.24
C ALA A 51 -9.49 -6.33 -0.66
N LYS A 52 -10.68 -6.13 -1.22
CA LYS A 52 -11.16 -6.94 -2.34
C LYS A 52 -10.55 -6.39 -3.63
N LEU A 53 -9.95 -7.24 -4.43
CA LEU A 53 -9.27 -6.88 -5.66
C LEU A 53 -10.04 -7.42 -6.89
N PRO A 54 -10.00 -6.71 -8.02
CA PRO A 54 -10.44 -7.26 -9.32
C PRO A 54 -9.68 -8.53 -9.68
N LYS A 55 -10.27 -9.40 -10.52
CA LYS A 55 -9.75 -10.74 -10.84
C LYS A 55 -8.43 -10.73 -11.60
N ASP A 56 -8.16 -9.63 -12.27
CA ASP A 56 -7.08 -9.36 -13.20
C ASP A 56 -5.90 -8.62 -12.53
N VAL A 57 -6.05 -8.28 -11.23
CA VAL A 57 -5.00 -7.65 -10.45
C VAL A 57 -3.99 -8.70 -9.97
N GLN A 58 -2.70 -8.37 -10.11
CA GLN A 58 -1.58 -9.24 -9.75
C GLN A 58 -0.66 -8.59 -8.73
N PRO A 59 0.06 -9.37 -7.90
CA PRO A 59 1.10 -8.85 -7.03
C PRO A 59 2.15 -8.04 -7.78
N GLY A 60 2.60 -6.94 -7.18
CA GLY A 60 3.58 -6.02 -7.77
C GLY A 60 3.00 -4.92 -8.65
N GLN A 61 1.72 -5.02 -9.06
CA GLN A 61 1.07 -3.96 -9.82
C GLN A 61 0.86 -2.69 -8.99
N GLU A 62 0.82 -1.55 -9.66
CA GLU A 62 0.44 -0.28 -9.08
C GLU A 62 -0.98 0.09 -9.49
N LEU A 63 -1.81 0.39 -8.49
CA LEU A 63 -3.22 0.73 -8.66
C LEU A 63 -3.45 2.20 -8.33
N ARG A 64 -4.26 2.84 -9.18
CA ARG A 64 -4.81 4.17 -8.93
C ARG A 64 -6.15 4.04 -8.21
N LEU A 65 -6.17 4.41 -6.94
CA LEU A 65 -7.36 4.36 -6.11
C LEU A 65 -7.96 5.75 -6.00
N THR A 66 -9.26 5.86 -6.17
CA THR A 66 -10.00 7.10 -5.90
C THR A 66 -10.79 6.92 -4.62
N VAL A 67 -10.56 7.81 -3.65
CA VAL A 67 -11.36 7.86 -2.42
C VAL A 67 -12.75 8.37 -2.79
N ARG A 68 -13.78 7.63 -2.40
CA ARG A 68 -15.18 8.05 -2.51
C ARG A 68 -15.73 8.39 -1.15
#